data_AF-A0A836FLN2-F1
#
_entry.id   AF-A0A836FLN2-F1
#
_cell.length_a   1.000
_cell.length_b   1.000
_cell.length_c   1.000
_cell.angle_alpha   90.00
_cell.angle_beta   90.00
_cell.angle_gamma   90.00
#
_symmetry.space_group_name_H-M   'P 1'
#
loop_
_entity.id
_entity.type
_entity.pdbx_description
1 polymer ?
#
loop_
_entity_poly.entity_id
_entity_poly.type
_entity_poly.pdbx_seq_one_letter_code
_entity_poly.pdbx_strand_id
1 'polypeptide(L)'
;MHFSHYPLRLTDLERQKLQLIVAALKVSEYTDDVDDFMRPYGKESRMEVAIREFIDIVIGLAIASDAIPRSMKNSFLSGGVKVATVVPLLEDLFEIMRRHTRLNPFSHRGEFGKLMMMLQDVQKRAMQCALEIHSTLVIPVRTVEMALSSIQCEALADDEAVRTNYLKKTGAEKQAGMQSLIVRYSDGDEHKKEVIEHCLRSIDDVYSFIQSNTRPLRTLRRWLSRDFEPLPSDDVYSIAIRYGRGGACFTHSHATHCLYVTESLLLWENVQKNILSLWEAAEDDMLVEGQGQYVVANTGQGFHRMCSAPKSYGAMSRLVRDTEQRLGGWVGIKVIHLGDRDVPNPLVFIDKYTVIPRLVIPVVQTLHALRHVFHEENEEDEEQQLLAHEYDNYPGLRNLLRSKYHSYGELTMMILSDFFKHAFDGSGDDGGSCIDGRLTSAWNWCHQLHKKKYYDAFVLTGFAGFD
;
A
#
# COMPACT_ATOMS: atom_id res chain seq x y z
N MET A 1 15.35 -8.13 -10.22
CA MET A 1 14.67 -7.98 -8.91
C MET A 1 15.55 -8.71 -7.92
N HIS A 2 16.17 -7.96 -7.01
CA HIS A 2 16.87 -8.54 -5.87
C HIS A 2 15.84 -8.77 -4.76
N PHE A 3 15.63 -10.02 -4.36
CA PHE A 3 14.64 -10.37 -3.35
C PHE A 3 15.12 -10.09 -1.92
N SER A 4 16.41 -9.78 -1.76
CA SER A 4 17.11 -9.57 -0.48
C SER A 4 16.43 -8.54 0.43
N HIS A 5 15.91 -7.45 -0.13
CA HIS A 5 15.27 -6.38 0.63
C HIS A 5 13.82 -6.65 1.01
N TYR A 6 13.23 -7.78 0.61
CA TYR A 6 11.85 -8.08 0.94
C TYR A 6 11.69 -8.36 2.44
N PRO A 7 10.69 -7.76 3.13
CA PRO A 7 10.44 -8.05 4.53
C PRO A 7 9.97 -9.49 4.71
N LEU A 8 10.36 -10.11 5.83
CA LEU A 8 9.89 -11.46 6.16
C LEU A 8 8.42 -11.46 6.57
N ARG A 9 7.67 -12.46 6.12
CA ARG A 9 6.32 -12.72 6.65
C ARG A 9 6.40 -13.00 8.15
N LEU A 10 5.37 -12.62 8.91
CA LEU A 10 5.35 -12.94 10.34
C LEU A 10 5.27 -14.45 10.59
N THR A 11 5.97 -14.93 11.62
CA THR A 11 5.78 -16.26 12.21
C THR A 11 4.49 -16.28 13.06
N ASP A 12 4.04 -17.46 13.49
CA ASP A 12 2.85 -17.56 14.33
C ASP A 12 3.02 -16.89 15.70
N LEU A 13 4.21 -16.97 16.28
CA LEU A 13 4.55 -16.26 17.51
C LEU A 13 4.54 -14.74 17.29
N GLU A 14 5.09 -14.27 16.18
CA GLU A 14 5.05 -12.84 15.82
C GLU A 14 3.61 -12.35 15.57
N ARG A 15 2.71 -13.19 15.03
CA ARG A 15 1.29 -12.84 14.89
C ARG A 15 0.59 -12.65 16.24
N GLN A 16 0.94 -13.45 17.26
CA GLN A 16 0.42 -13.26 18.62
C GLN A 16 0.90 -11.93 19.21
N LYS A 17 2.18 -11.62 19.02
CA LYS A 17 2.78 -10.33 19.41
C LYS A 17 2.14 -9.15 18.66
N LEU A 18 1.83 -9.31 17.38
CA LEU A 18 1.10 -8.31 16.59
C LEU A 18 -0.28 -8.01 17.21
N GLN A 19 -1.04 -9.04 17.59
CA GLN A 19 -2.34 -8.84 18.24
C GLN A 19 -2.23 -8.05 19.54
N LEU A 20 -1.17 -8.29 20.33
CA LEU A 20 -0.90 -7.57 21.56
C LEU A 20 -0.64 -6.08 21.30
N ILE A 21 0.29 -5.75 20.40
CA ILE A 21 0.64 -4.35 20.12
C ILE A 21 -0.52 -3.59 19.47
N VAL A 22 -1.28 -4.25 18.59
CA VAL A 22 -2.51 -3.67 18.02
C VAL A 22 -3.54 -3.40 19.12
N ALA A 23 -3.74 -4.33 20.07
CA ALA A 23 -4.67 -4.13 21.17
C ALA A 23 -4.25 -2.96 22.08
N ALA A 24 -2.96 -2.84 22.39
CA ALA A 24 -2.41 -1.72 23.16
C ALA A 24 -2.62 -0.37 22.44
N LEU A 25 -2.31 -0.32 21.14
CA LEU A 25 -2.48 0.89 20.34
C LEU A 25 -3.96 1.28 20.19
N LYS A 26 -4.88 0.32 20.12
CA LYS A 26 -6.32 0.59 20.03
C LYS A 26 -6.86 1.37 21.22
N VAL A 27 -6.46 1.00 22.44
CA VAL A 27 -6.93 1.64 23.67
C VAL A 27 -6.15 2.91 24.03
N SER A 28 -5.01 3.15 23.37
CA SER A 28 -4.21 4.35 23.59
C SER A 28 -4.86 5.58 22.96
N GLU A 29 -5.01 6.64 23.75
CA GLU A 29 -5.45 7.98 23.35
C GLU A 29 -4.26 8.91 22.99
N TYR A 30 -3.07 8.34 22.73
CA TYR A 30 -1.81 9.10 22.58
C TYR A 30 -1.92 10.32 21.65
N THR A 31 -2.46 10.13 20.44
CA THR A 31 -2.58 11.22 19.46
C THR A 31 -3.63 12.25 19.87
N ASP A 32 -4.70 11.81 20.51
CA ASP A 32 -5.79 12.68 20.97
C ASP A 32 -5.29 13.60 22.10
N ASP A 33 -4.43 13.10 23.00
CA ASP A 33 -3.86 13.87 24.11
C ASP A 33 -2.66 14.73 23.71
N VAL A 34 -1.74 14.17 22.93
CA VAL A 34 -0.47 14.83 22.61
C VAL A 34 -0.67 15.91 21.56
N ASP A 35 -1.49 15.65 20.54
CA ASP A 35 -1.71 16.57 19.43
C ASP A 35 -2.99 17.42 19.58
N ASP A 36 -3.55 17.50 20.79
CA ASP A 36 -4.59 18.48 21.14
C ASP A 36 -4.07 19.92 21.00
N PHE A 37 -4.44 20.57 19.90
CA PHE A 37 -4.06 21.95 19.59
C PHE A 37 -4.71 22.98 20.54
N MET A 38 -5.78 22.61 21.26
CA MET A 38 -6.39 23.46 22.28
C MET A 38 -5.54 23.52 23.56
N ARG A 39 -4.55 22.63 23.73
CA ARG A 39 -3.62 22.58 24.86
C ARG A 39 -2.18 22.80 24.41
N PRO A 40 -1.79 24.02 23.98
CA PRO A 40 -0.46 24.26 23.39
C PRO A 40 0.70 24.14 24.39
N TYR A 41 0.45 24.33 25.69
CA TYR A 41 1.48 24.27 26.74
C TYR A 41 1.62 22.86 27.32
N GLY A 42 2.81 22.51 27.80
CA GLY A 42 3.04 21.24 28.51
C GLY A 42 3.03 20.00 27.60
N LYS A 43 3.21 20.18 26.27
CA LYS A 43 3.19 19.08 25.30
C LYS A 43 4.19 17.97 25.66
N GLU A 44 5.42 18.32 26.05
CA GLU A 44 6.46 17.35 26.43
C GLU A 44 6.07 16.51 27.66
N SER A 45 5.44 17.13 28.66
CA SER A 45 4.96 16.40 29.84
C SER A 45 3.81 15.45 29.48
N ARG A 46 2.90 15.86 28.58
CA ARG A 46 1.84 14.96 28.09
C ARG A 46 2.41 13.80 27.28
N MET A 47 3.41 14.06 26.43
CA MET A 47 4.13 13.00 25.69
C MET A 47 4.69 11.97 26.67
N GLU A 48 5.41 12.41 27.70
CA GLU A 48 5.99 11.49 28.68
C GLU A 48 4.92 10.65 29.38
N VAL A 49 3.86 11.28 29.90
CA VAL A 49 2.76 10.58 30.60
C VAL A 49 2.09 9.57 29.68
N ALA A 50 1.73 9.98 28.46
CA ALA A 50 1.03 9.11 27.51
C ALA A 50 1.91 7.95 27.02
N ILE A 51 3.23 8.14 26.85
CA ILE A 51 4.15 7.04 26.52
C ILE A 51 4.26 6.06 27.69
N ARG A 52 4.37 6.55 28.93
CA ARG A 52 4.43 5.68 30.11
C ARG A 52 3.15 4.87 30.27
N GLU A 53 1.99 5.49 30.14
CA GLU A 53 0.70 4.81 30.17
C GLU A 53 0.59 3.74 29.08
N PHE A 54 1.00 4.08 27.85
CA PHE A 54 1.05 3.10 26.76
C PHE A 54 1.97 1.90 27.10
N ILE A 55 3.13 2.16 27.68
CA ILE A 55 4.06 1.12 28.10
C ILE A 55 3.45 0.23 29.20
N ASP A 56 2.75 0.83 30.17
CA ASP A 56 2.04 0.09 31.22
C ASP A 56 0.94 -0.82 30.63
N ILE A 57 0.21 -0.35 29.61
CA ILE A 57 -0.76 -1.15 28.86
C ILE A 57 -0.08 -2.34 28.18
N VAL A 58 1.03 -2.10 27.48
CA VAL A 58 1.81 -3.16 26.80
C VAL A 58 2.29 -4.20 27.81
N ILE A 59 2.85 -3.77 28.95
CA ILE A 59 3.32 -4.66 30.01
C ILE A 59 2.16 -5.47 30.58
N GLY A 60 1.03 -4.83 30.88
CA GLY A 60 -0.16 -5.49 31.42
C GLY A 60 -0.67 -6.59 30.47
N LEU A 61 -0.79 -6.29 29.19
CA LEU A 61 -1.21 -7.26 28.17
C LEU A 61 -0.18 -8.38 27.98
N ALA A 62 1.11 -8.06 28.03
CA ALA A 62 2.18 -9.02 27.85
C ALA A 62 2.30 -9.97 29.06
N ILE A 63 2.05 -9.51 30.28
CA ILE A 63 1.93 -10.34 31.49
C ILE A 63 0.70 -11.27 31.40
N ALA A 64 -0.43 -10.75 30.91
CA ALA A 64 -1.70 -11.47 30.82
C ALA A 64 -1.68 -12.57 29.74
N SER A 65 -0.98 -12.33 28.64
CA SER A 65 -0.85 -13.27 27.51
C SER A 65 0.32 -14.27 27.65
N ASP A 66 1.08 -14.21 28.74
CA ASP A 66 2.32 -14.97 28.94
C ASP A 66 3.37 -14.75 27.82
N ALA A 67 3.29 -13.59 27.14
CA ALA A 67 4.19 -13.21 26.05
C ALA A 67 5.60 -12.83 26.53
N ILE A 68 5.83 -12.86 27.85
CA ILE A 68 7.09 -12.48 28.49
C ILE A 68 7.59 -13.64 29.36
N PRO A 69 8.91 -13.90 29.39
CA PRO A 69 9.48 -14.89 30.31
C PRO A 69 9.10 -14.66 31.79
N ARG A 70 8.90 -15.77 32.52
CA ARG A 70 8.54 -15.77 33.96
C ARG A 70 9.48 -14.95 34.84
N SER A 71 10.78 -14.91 34.50
CA SER A 71 11.78 -14.11 35.22
C SER A 71 11.45 -12.60 35.16
N MET A 72 11.02 -12.11 34.00
CA MET A 72 10.64 -10.72 33.80
C MET A 72 9.29 -10.41 34.46
N LYS A 73 8.34 -11.36 34.40
CA LYS A 73 7.04 -11.28 35.10
C LYS A 73 7.21 -11.07 36.61
N ASN A 74 8.09 -11.84 37.26
CA ASN A 74 8.37 -11.69 38.69
C ASN A 74 9.01 -10.34 39.03
N SER A 75 9.90 -9.83 38.15
CA SER A 75 10.47 -8.49 38.29
C SER A 75 9.39 -7.41 38.21
N PHE A 76 8.42 -7.54 37.30
CA PHE A 76 7.33 -6.58 37.18
C PHE A 76 6.39 -6.57 38.39
N LEU A 77 6.05 -7.76 38.91
CA LEU A 77 5.21 -7.89 40.11
C LEU A 77 5.87 -7.34 41.38
N SER A 78 7.20 -7.20 41.41
CA SER A 78 7.94 -6.61 42.52
C SER A 78 8.00 -5.07 42.53
N GLY A 79 7.30 -4.40 41.60
CA GLY A 79 7.05 -2.95 41.66
C GLY A 79 8.18 -2.05 41.14
N GLY A 80 9.20 -2.61 40.50
CA GLY A 80 10.36 -1.88 39.99
C GLY A 80 10.44 -1.81 38.47
N VAL A 81 9.34 -1.53 37.76
CA VAL A 81 9.37 -1.52 36.30
C VAL A 81 9.99 -0.22 35.79
N LYS A 82 11.26 -0.28 35.42
CA LYS A 82 11.90 0.79 34.66
C LYS A 82 11.63 0.57 33.18
N VAL A 83 11.31 1.64 32.45
CA VAL A 83 11.10 1.56 30.99
C VAL A 83 12.31 0.92 30.28
N ALA A 84 13.53 1.20 30.74
CA ALA A 84 14.75 0.57 30.24
C ALA A 84 14.72 -0.98 30.23
N THR A 85 14.01 -1.61 31.18
CA THR A 85 13.92 -3.08 31.26
C THR A 85 13.02 -3.70 30.20
N VAL A 86 12.10 -2.91 29.62
CA VAL A 86 11.14 -3.37 28.62
C VAL A 86 11.50 -2.95 27.19
N VAL A 87 12.59 -2.19 27.02
CA VAL A 87 13.07 -1.74 25.70
C VAL A 87 13.16 -2.88 24.68
N PRO A 88 13.77 -4.06 24.98
CA PRO A 88 13.86 -5.14 23.99
C PRO A 88 12.50 -5.68 23.56
N LEU A 89 11.51 -5.70 24.47
CA LEU A 89 10.14 -6.10 24.13
C LEU A 89 9.48 -5.06 23.22
N LEU A 90 9.62 -3.77 23.55
CA LEU A 90 9.06 -2.68 22.76
C LEU A 90 9.65 -2.65 21.35
N GLU A 91 10.98 -2.77 21.22
CA GLU A 91 11.67 -2.82 19.93
C GLU A 91 11.17 -3.97 19.05
N ASP A 92 11.01 -5.17 19.61
CA ASP A 92 10.48 -6.33 18.88
C ASP A 92 9.01 -6.13 18.48
N LEU A 93 8.16 -5.62 19.37
CA LEU A 93 6.75 -5.32 19.06
C LEU A 93 6.59 -4.25 17.98
N PHE A 94 7.39 -3.18 18.05
CA PHE A 94 7.33 -2.08 17.08
C PHE A 94 7.89 -2.49 15.72
N GLU A 95 8.95 -3.30 15.68
CA GLU A 95 9.44 -3.92 14.44
C GLU A 95 8.37 -4.78 13.79
N ILE A 96 7.72 -5.65 14.57
CA ILE A 96 6.65 -6.54 14.08
C ILE A 96 5.50 -5.74 13.47
N MET A 97 5.03 -4.68 14.15
CA MET A 97 3.98 -3.81 13.64
C MET A 97 4.41 -3.11 12.34
N ARG A 98 5.62 -2.52 12.31
CA ARG A 98 6.16 -1.86 11.11
C ARG A 98 6.28 -2.82 9.94
N ARG A 99 6.88 -3.99 10.15
CA ARG A 99 7.00 -5.03 9.12
C ARG A 99 5.64 -5.52 8.63
N HIS A 100 4.69 -5.73 9.54
CA HIS A 100 3.33 -6.13 9.18
C HIS A 100 2.66 -5.10 8.29
N THR A 101 2.70 -3.80 8.65
CA THR A 101 2.10 -2.73 7.87
C THR A 101 2.75 -2.59 6.49
N ARG A 102 4.08 -2.70 6.38
CA ARG A 102 4.75 -2.71 5.06
C ARG A 102 4.22 -3.82 4.15
N LEU A 103 4.01 -5.02 4.70
CA LEU A 103 3.47 -6.17 3.96
C LEU A 103 1.95 -6.10 3.75
N ASN A 104 1.23 -5.38 4.61
CA ASN A 104 -0.24 -5.29 4.63
C ASN A 104 -0.67 -3.83 4.85
N PRO A 105 -0.48 -2.92 3.87
CA PRO A 105 -0.63 -1.48 4.07
C PRO A 105 -2.00 -0.99 4.56
N PHE A 106 -3.06 -1.80 4.38
CA PHE A 106 -4.43 -1.46 4.80
C PHE A 106 -4.78 -1.96 6.20
N SER A 107 -3.99 -2.88 6.74
CA SER A 107 -4.23 -3.44 8.07
C SER A 107 -3.76 -2.45 9.13
N HIS A 108 -4.63 -2.18 10.11
CA HIS A 108 -4.29 -1.41 11.31
C HIS A 108 -3.75 0.01 11.03
N ARG A 109 -4.28 0.69 10.01
CA ARG A 109 -3.82 2.02 9.57
C ARG A 109 -3.83 3.06 10.71
N GLY A 110 -4.89 3.08 11.52
CA GLY A 110 -5.02 4.02 12.64
C GLY A 110 -4.01 3.73 13.76
N GLU A 111 -3.85 2.47 14.13
CA GLU A 111 -2.88 2.03 15.13
C GLU A 111 -1.44 2.29 14.67
N PHE A 112 -1.14 2.01 13.41
CA PHE A 112 0.17 2.29 12.82
C PHE A 112 0.48 3.79 12.82
N GLY A 113 -0.49 4.63 12.46
CA GLY A 113 -0.34 6.10 12.54
C GLY A 113 -0.02 6.58 13.96
N LYS A 114 -0.72 6.05 14.97
CA LYS A 114 -0.43 6.33 16.39
C LYS A 114 0.98 5.91 16.77
N LEU A 115 1.41 4.71 16.38
CA LEU A 115 2.76 4.21 16.62
C LEU A 115 3.82 5.13 15.99
N MET A 116 3.65 5.52 14.73
CA MET A 116 4.60 6.39 14.02
C MET A 116 4.72 7.75 14.68
N MET A 117 3.61 8.36 15.11
CA MET A 117 3.63 9.64 15.81
C MET A 117 4.32 9.54 17.18
N MET A 118 4.05 8.47 17.92
CA MET A 118 4.73 8.20 19.20
C MET A 118 6.23 7.97 19.01
N LEU A 119 6.63 7.12 18.05
CA LEU A 119 8.03 6.87 17.74
C LEU A 119 8.76 8.12 17.28
N GLN A 120 8.09 8.99 16.50
CA GLN A 120 8.64 10.27 16.09
C GLN A 120 8.96 11.15 17.30
N ASP A 121 8.13 11.17 18.33
CA ASP A 121 8.41 11.90 19.57
C ASP A 121 9.53 11.27 20.40
N VAL A 122 9.62 9.94 20.45
CA VAL A 122 10.70 9.18 21.12
C VAL A 122 12.08 9.50 20.52
N GLN A 123 12.16 9.96 19.27
CA GLN A 123 13.45 10.36 18.68
C GLN A 123 14.03 11.64 19.33
N LYS A 124 13.23 12.43 20.05
CA LYS A 124 13.70 13.62 20.75
C LYS A 124 14.51 13.22 21.99
N ARG A 125 15.73 13.76 22.12
CA ARG A 125 16.59 13.48 23.30
C ARG A 125 15.93 13.79 24.63
N ALA A 126 15.13 14.87 24.71
CA ALA A 126 14.39 15.20 25.93
C ALA A 126 13.47 14.06 26.37
N MET A 127 12.80 13.40 25.43
CA MET A 127 11.92 12.25 25.70
C MET A 127 12.71 11.00 26.09
N GLN A 128 13.83 10.72 25.44
CA GLN A 128 14.71 9.59 25.82
C GLN A 128 15.25 9.75 27.24
N CYS A 129 15.68 10.97 27.60
CA CYS A 129 16.11 11.30 28.96
C CYS A 129 14.97 11.15 29.97
N ALA A 130 13.78 11.68 29.66
CA ALA A 130 12.60 11.58 30.54
C ALA A 130 12.20 10.12 30.78
N LEU A 131 12.20 9.30 29.73
CA LEU A 131 11.89 7.87 29.81
C LEU A 131 13.04 7.02 30.39
N GLU A 132 14.19 7.61 30.68
CA GLU A 132 15.40 6.93 31.15
C GLU A 132 15.86 5.79 30.22
N ILE A 133 15.81 6.01 28.90
CA ILE A 133 16.25 5.03 27.90
C ILE A 133 17.39 5.56 27.02
N HIS A 134 18.20 4.64 26.52
CA HIS A 134 19.28 4.92 25.55
C HIS A 134 18.97 4.40 24.14
N SER A 135 17.71 4.01 23.89
CA SER A 135 17.24 3.46 22.62
C SER A 135 16.30 4.44 21.93
N THR A 136 16.27 4.38 20.59
CA THR A 136 15.28 5.05 19.74
C THR A 136 13.97 4.27 19.64
N LEU A 137 13.92 3.04 20.16
CA LEU A 137 12.86 2.04 19.99
C LEU A 137 12.59 1.65 18.52
N VAL A 138 13.51 2.00 17.62
CA VAL A 138 13.42 1.75 16.18
C VAL A 138 14.59 0.87 15.77
N ILE A 139 14.33 -0.44 15.67
CA ILE A 139 15.28 -1.41 15.11
C ILE A 139 14.99 -1.65 13.61
N PRO A 140 15.97 -2.14 12.83
CA PRO A 140 15.75 -2.50 11.43
C PRO A 140 14.65 -3.56 11.26
N VAL A 141 13.85 -3.41 10.19
CA VAL A 141 12.86 -4.41 9.79
C VAL A 141 13.56 -5.67 9.31
N ARG A 142 13.09 -6.85 9.74
CA ARG A 142 13.68 -8.14 9.35
C ARG A 142 13.41 -8.43 7.88
N THR A 143 14.48 -8.66 7.10
CA THR A 143 14.43 -8.95 5.67
C THR A 143 14.90 -10.37 5.33
N VAL A 144 14.63 -10.79 4.09
CA VAL A 144 15.13 -12.03 3.51
C VAL A 144 16.66 -12.10 3.58
N GLU A 145 17.35 -11.00 3.28
CA GLU A 145 18.82 -10.91 3.39
C GLU A 145 19.31 -11.27 4.79
N MET A 146 18.75 -10.63 5.82
CA MET A 146 19.16 -10.86 7.20
C MET A 146 18.98 -12.33 7.62
N ALA A 147 17.87 -12.95 7.22
CA ALA A 147 17.61 -14.36 7.48
C ALA A 147 18.57 -15.28 6.71
N LEU A 148 18.77 -15.06 5.42
CA LEU A 148 19.68 -15.89 4.62
C LEU A 148 21.14 -15.76 5.07
N SER A 149 21.58 -14.57 5.47
CA SER A 149 22.94 -14.37 6.00
C SER A 149 23.17 -15.11 7.32
N SER A 150 22.14 -15.28 8.15
CA SER A 150 22.26 -16.05 9.39
C SER A 150 22.58 -17.54 9.16
N ILE A 151 22.30 -18.05 7.96
CA ILE A 151 22.55 -19.44 7.54
C ILE A 151 23.53 -19.55 6.36
N GLN A 152 24.17 -18.45 5.96
CA GLN A 152 25.12 -18.36 4.84
C GLN A 152 24.55 -18.83 3.49
N CYS A 153 23.30 -18.46 3.19
CA CYS A 153 22.58 -18.87 1.97
C CYS A 153 22.10 -17.68 1.11
N GLU A 154 22.83 -16.57 1.11
CA GLU A 154 22.45 -15.32 0.42
C GLU A 154 22.25 -15.51 -1.09
N ALA A 155 22.99 -16.44 -1.70
CA ALA A 155 22.90 -16.77 -3.12
C ALA A 155 21.49 -17.22 -3.55
N LEU A 156 20.63 -17.67 -2.62
CA LEU A 156 19.23 -17.99 -2.92
C LEU A 156 18.45 -16.77 -3.42
N ALA A 157 18.70 -15.58 -2.85
CA ALA A 157 17.93 -14.37 -3.17
C ALA A 157 18.16 -13.87 -4.60
N ASP A 158 19.26 -14.31 -5.23
CA ASP A 158 19.65 -13.96 -6.60
C ASP A 158 19.49 -15.13 -7.59
N ASP A 159 19.08 -16.33 -7.14
CA ASP A 159 18.86 -17.48 -8.02
C ASP A 159 17.63 -17.26 -8.92
N GLU A 160 17.85 -17.21 -10.24
CA GLU A 160 16.78 -17.06 -11.24
C GLU A 160 15.76 -18.20 -11.17
N ALA A 161 16.12 -19.37 -10.62
CA ALA A 161 15.21 -20.47 -10.36
C ALA A 161 14.09 -20.09 -9.37
N VAL A 162 14.32 -19.17 -8.44
CA VAL A 162 13.26 -18.63 -7.57
C VAL A 162 12.16 -18.02 -8.43
N ARG A 163 12.51 -17.24 -9.45
CA ARG A 163 11.52 -16.62 -10.33
C ARG A 163 10.89 -17.61 -11.31
N THR A 164 11.73 -18.41 -11.97
CA THR A 164 11.32 -19.23 -13.13
C THR A 164 10.66 -20.54 -12.72
N ASN A 165 11.18 -21.21 -11.69
CA ASN A 165 10.71 -22.53 -11.27
C ASN A 165 9.73 -22.46 -10.09
N TYR A 166 9.67 -21.34 -9.36
CA TYR A 166 8.77 -21.17 -8.22
C TYR A 166 7.73 -20.06 -8.43
N LEU A 167 8.13 -18.78 -8.46
CA LEU A 167 7.18 -17.64 -8.40
C LEU A 167 6.22 -17.56 -9.60
N LYS A 168 6.68 -17.93 -10.81
CA LYS A 168 5.85 -17.95 -12.02
C LYS A 168 4.98 -19.19 -12.17
N LYS A 169 5.11 -20.18 -11.27
CA LYS A 169 4.39 -21.44 -11.33
C LYS A 169 3.14 -21.40 -10.44
N THR A 170 2.20 -22.30 -10.72
CA THR A 170 0.96 -22.47 -9.95
C THR A 170 0.77 -23.93 -9.53
N GLY A 171 -0.12 -24.18 -8.56
CA GLY A 171 -0.49 -25.53 -8.13
C GLY A 171 0.69 -26.42 -7.73
N ALA A 172 0.69 -27.65 -8.23
CA ALA A 172 1.70 -28.66 -7.90
C ALA A 172 3.12 -28.29 -8.39
N GLU A 173 3.24 -27.63 -9.54
CA GLU A 173 4.54 -27.20 -10.08
C GLU A 173 5.20 -26.17 -9.15
N LYS A 174 4.41 -25.24 -8.59
CA LYS A 174 4.91 -24.26 -7.63
C LYS A 174 5.50 -24.94 -6.38
N GLN A 175 4.78 -25.92 -5.84
CA GLN A 175 5.25 -26.67 -4.67
C GLN A 175 6.52 -27.46 -4.99
N ALA A 176 6.59 -28.11 -6.15
CA ALA A 176 7.79 -28.82 -6.59
C ALA A 176 9.00 -27.87 -6.75
N GLY A 177 8.79 -26.69 -7.32
CA GLY A 177 9.81 -25.66 -7.46
C GLY A 177 10.37 -25.17 -6.13
N MET A 178 9.49 -24.90 -5.15
CA MET A 178 9.90 -24.51 -3.80
C MET A 178 10.73 -25.62 -3.12
N GLN A 179 10.26 -26.87 -3.19
CA GLN A 179 10.97 -28.01 -2.59
C GLN A 179 12.33 -28.25 -3.23
N SER A 180 12.44 -28.09 -4.56
CA SER A 180 13.73 -28.18 -5.24
C SER A 180 14.74 -27.13 -4.76
N LEU A 181 14.29 -25.91 -4.45
CA LEU A 181 15.15 -24.85 -3.92
C LEU A 181 15.56 -25.15 -2.46
N ILE A 182 14.62 -25.59 -1.63
CA ILE A 182 14.89 -25.97 -0.23
C ILE A 182 15.95 -27.08 -0.19
N VAL A 183 15.77 -28.15 -0.96
CA VAL A 183 16.73 -29.27 -1.01
C VAL A 183 18.10 -28.82 -1.48
N ARG A 184 18.17 -27.94 -2.49
CA ARG A 184 19.43 -27.44 -3.06
C ARG A 184 20.24 -26.61 -2.07
N TYR A 185 19.59 -25.73 -1.29
CA TYR A 185 20.28 -24.74 -0.46
C TYR A 185 20.42 -25.15 1.02
N SER A 186 19.66 -26.14 1.48
CA SER A 186 19.73 -26.60 2.87
C SER A 186 20.88 -27.55 3.16
N ASP A 187 21.46 -28.20 2.15
CA ASP A 187 22.48 -29.27 2.33
C ASP A 187 22.05 -30.38 3.31
N GLY A 188 20.74 -30.58 3.49
CA GLY A 188 20.18 -31.55 4.43
C GLY A 188 20.05 -31.07 5.88
N ASP A 189 20.44 -29.84 6.20
CA ASP A 189 20.27 -29.23 7.52
C ASP A 189 18.82 -28.76 7.75
N GLU A 190 18.17 -29.27 8.80
CA GLU A 190 16.77 -28.96 9.12
C GLU A 190 16.54 -27.49 9.48
N HIS A 191 17.47 -26.85 10.19
CA HIS A 191 17.34 -25.44 10.54
C HIS A 191 17.43 -24.56 9.28
N LYS A 192 18.35 -24.88 8.37
CA LYS A 192 18.43 -24.21 7.06
C LYS A 192 17.13 -24.39 6.27
N LYS A 193 16.54 -25.58 6.25
CA LYS A 193 15.27 -25.82 5.54
C LYS A 193 14.16 -24.90 6.02
N GLU A 194 13.98 -24.79 7.33
CA GLU A 194 12.96 -23.91 7.92
C GLU A 194 13.16 -22.44 7.54
N VAL A 195 14.40 -21.94 7.64
CA VAL A 195 14.74 -20.55 7.28
C VAL A 195 14.56 -20.30 5.79
N ILE A 196 15.01 -21.22 4.92
CA ILE A 196 14.86 -21.11 3.47
C ILE A 196 13.38 -21.13 3.07
N GLU A 197 12.58 -22.02 3.65
CA GLU A 197 11.14 -22.07 3.38
C GLU A 197 10.46 -20.76 3.80
N HIS A 198 10.81 -20.23 4.98
CA HIS A 198 10.27 -18.96 5.47
C HIS A 198 10.63 -17.78 4.55
N CYS A 199 11.88 -17.74 4.06
CA CYS A 199 12.32 -16.77 3.06
C CYS A 199 11.56 -16.92 1.74
N LEU A 200 11.46 -18.12 1.17
CA LEU A 200 10.76 -18.36 -0.11
C LEU A 200 9.27 -17.99 -0.02
N ARG A 201 8.60 -18.32 1.08
CA ARG A 201 7.21 -17.91 1.31
C ARG A 201 7.08 -16.39 1.45
N SER A 202 8.01 -15.73 2.12
CA SER A 202 8.04 -14.26 2.22
C SER A 202 8.22 -13.59 0.86
N ILE A 203 9.12 -14.15 0.02
CA ILE A 203 9.33 -13.67 -1.35
C ILE A 203 8.05 -13.84 -2.18
N ASP A 204 7.38 -14.98 -2.05
CA ASP A 204 6.14 -15.26 -2.77
C ASP A 204 4.99 -14.35 -2.35
N ASP A 205 4.85 -14.08 -1.05
CA ASP A 205 3.85 -13.14 -0.52
C ASP A 205 4.06 -11.74 -1.14
N VAL A 206 5.29 -11.22 -1.11
CA VAL A 206 5.63 -9.90 -1.67
C VAL A 206 5.48 -9.88 -3.20
N TYR A 207 5.96 -10.92 -3.88
CA TYR A 207 5.85 -11.02 -5.33
C TYR A 207 4.38 -11.01 -5.77
N SER A 208 3.55 -11.82 -5.11
CA SER A 208 2.12 -11.91 -5.39
C SER A 208 1.41 -10.58 -5.12
N PHE A 209 1.73 -9.91 -4.01
CA PHE A 209 1.22 -8.57 -3.68
C PHE A 209 1.57 -7.53 -4.75
N ILE A 210 2.83 -7.48 -5.21
CA ILE A 210 3.24 -6.54 -6.26
C ILE A 210 2.54 -6.87 -7.59
N GLN A 211 2.39 -8.16 -7.94
CA GLN A 211 1.69 -8.56 -9.17
C GLN A 211 0.20 -8.21 -9.11
N SER A 212 -0.49 -8.48 -8.00
CA SER A 212 -1.90 -8.13 -7.84
C SER A 212 -2.16 -6.63 -7.97
N ASN A 213 -1.23 -5.80 -7.49
CA ASN A 213 -1.35 -4.35 -7.55
C ASN A 213 -1.01 -3.79 -8.93
N THR A 214 -0.13 -4.45 -9.70
CA THR A 214 0.38 -3.93 -10.98
C THR A 214 -0.33 -4.50 -12.21
N ARG A 215 -0.89 -5.71 -12.15
CA ARG A 215 -1.62 -6.35 -13.28
C ARG A 215 -2.82 -5.52 -13.75
N PRO A 216 -3.71 -4.99 -12.88
CA PRO A 216 -4.85 -4.16 -13.29
C PRO A 216 -4.42 -2.89 -14.05
N LEU A 217 -3.33 -2.25 -13.60
CA LEU A 217 -2.77 -1.05 -14.25
C LEU A 217 -2.27 -1.36 -15.66
N ARG A 218 -1.58 -2.50 -15.85
CA ARG A 218 -1.17 -2.97 -17.18
C ARG A 218 -2.38 -3.29 -18.06
N THR A 219 -3.41 -3.92 -17.51
CA THR A 219 -4.64 -4.24 -18.25
C THR A 219 -5.34 -2.98 -18.72
N LEU A 220 -5.55 -1.98 -17.85
CA LEU A 220 -6.14 -0.69 -18.24
C LEU A 220 -5.33 0.01 -19.34
N ARG A 221 -4.00 0.01 -19.25
CA ARG A 221 -3.13 0.57 -20.31
C ARG A 221 -3.26 -0.17 -21.64
N ARG A 222 -3.38 -1.50 -21.61
CA ARG A 222 -3.61 -2.30 -22.83
C ARG A 222 -4.94 -1.95 -23.48
N TRP A 223 -6.03 -1.86 -22.70
CA TRP A 223 -7.33 -1.45 -23.21
C TRP A 223 -7.32 -0.02 -23.76
N LEU A 224 -6.66 0.91 -23.08
CA LEU A 224 -6.50 2.28 -23.58
C LEU A 224 -5.78 2.31 -24.94
N SER A 225 -4.65 1.60 -25.06
CA SER A 225 -3.87 1.58 -26.31
C SER A 225 -4.58 0.85 -27.45
N ARG A 226 -5.29 -0.24 -27.15
CA ARG A 226 -6.03 -1.01 -28.15
C ARG A 226 -7.31 -0.30 -28.61
N ASP A 227 -8.10 0.20 -27.68
CA ASP A 227 -9.49 0.58 -27.92
C ASP A 227 -9.70 2.10 -28.02
N PHE A 228 -8.80 2.92 -27.48
CA PHE A 228 -8.96 4.37 -27.42
C PHE A 228 -7.95 5.14 -28.26
N GLU A 229 -6.65 4.82 -28.19
CA GLU A 229 -5.62 5.52 -29.00
C GLU A 229 -5.94 5.59 -30.51
N PRO A 230 -6.55 4.56 -31.15
CA PRO A 230 -6.91 4.61 -32.56
C PRO A 230 -8.18 5.43 -32.87
N LEU A 231 -8.96 5.85 -31.87
CA LEU A 231 -10.25 6.50 -32.09
C LEU A 231 -10.09 7.91 -32.69
N PRO A 232 -10.98 8.29 -33.62
CA PRO A 232 -11.02 9.67 -34.10
C PRO A 232 -11.55 10.60 -33.00
N SER A 233 -11.18 11.88 -33.07
CA SER A 233 -11.48 12.84 -31.98
C SER A 233 -12.98 13.12 -31.80
N ASP A 234 -13.79 12.89 -32.84
CA ASP A 234 -15.24 13.05 -32.88
C ASP A 234 -16.01 11.76 -32.53
N ASP A 235 -15.31 10.67 -32.19
CA ASP A 235 -15.93 9.43 -31.74
C ASP A 235 -16.78 9.65 -30.48
N VAL A 236 -17.88 8.90 -30.35
CA VAL A 236 -18.80 9.00 -29.21
C VAL A 236 -18.12 8.64 -27.89
N TYR A 237 -17.12 7.76 -27.94
CA TYR A 237 -16.32 7.31 -26.81
C TYR A 237 -15.02 8.11 -26.64
N SER A 238 -14.86 9.20 -27.39
CA SER A 238 -13.72 10.09 -27.25
C SER A 238 -13.54 10.55 -25.80
N ILE A 239 -12.32 10.43 -25.29
CA ILE A 239 -11.95 10.81 -23.92
C ILE A 239 -11.42 12.25 -23.80
N ALA A 240 -11.61 13.08 -24.84
CA ALA A 240 -11.24 14.50 -24.77
C ALA A 240 -11.96 15.22 -23.62
N ILE A 241 -11.24 16.13 -22.96
CA ILE A 241 -11.74 16.95 -21.85
C ILE A 241 -11.58 18.44 -22.14
N ARG A 242 -12.47 19.25 -21.56
CA ARG A 242 -12.44 20.71 -21.70
C ARG A 242 -12.64 21.34 -20.33
N TYR A 243 -11.77 22.28 -19.99
CA TYR A 243 -11.83 23.04 -18.75
C TYR A 243 -13.24 23.55 -18.45
N GLY A 244 -13.71 23.30 -17.22
CA GLY A 244 -15.03 23.71 -16.74
C GLY A 244 -16.19 22.86 -17.25
N ARG A 245 -15.95 21.86 -18.11
CA ARG A 245 -17.00 20.95 -18.60
C ARG A 245 -16.92 19.62 -17.87
N GLY A 246 -18.03 19.21 -17.25
CA GLY A 246 -18.12 17.91 -16.57
C GLY A 246 -17.17 17.77 -15.37
N GLY A 247 -16.71 18.88 -14.79
CA GLY A 247 -15.77 18.90 -13.66
C GLY A 247 -14.29 18.98 -14.03
N ALA A 248 -13.94 18.93 -15.32
CA ALA A 248 -12.54 18.92 -15.74
C ALA A 248 -11.79 20.21 -15.39
N CYS A 249 -10.61 20.07 -14.79
CA CYS A 249 -9.74 21.15 -14.33
C CYS A 249 -8.73 21.61 -15.38
N PHE A 250 -8.70 20.98 -16.56
CA PHE A 250 -7.87 21.35 -17.70
C PHE A 250 -8.48 20.88 -19.03
N THR A 251 -7.86 21.23 -20.15
CA THR A 251 -8.33 20.90 -21.51
C THR A 251 -7.30 20.04 -22.23
N HIS A 252 -7.72 18.89 -22.76
CA HIS A 252 -6.91 18.00 -23.58
C HIS A 252 -7.70 17.53 -24.81
N SER A 253 -7.01 17.43 -25.95
CA SER A 253 -7.52 16.65 -27.09
C SER A 253 -7.61 15.16 -26.71
N HIS A 254 -8.30 14.36 -27.53
CA HIS A 254 -8.38 12.91 -27.33
C HIS A 254 -6.98 12.28 -27.20
N ALA A 255 -6.12 12.51 -28.20
CA ALA A 255 -4.77 11.96 -28.25
C ALA A 255 -3.92 12.42 -27.06
N THR A 256 -4.00 13.70 -26.68
CA THR A 256 -3.28 14.23 -25.51
C THR A 256 -3.77 13.58 -24.22
N HIS A 257 -5.07 13.35 -24.09
CA HIS A 257 -5.64 12.73 -22.89
C HIS A 257 -5.28 11.24 -22.80
N CYS A 258 -5.26 10.50 -23.91
CA CYS A 258 -4.73 9.13 -23.94
C CYS A 258 -3.29 9.06 -23.42
N LEU A 259 -2.41 9.97 -23.88
CA LEU A 259 -1.03 10.05 -23.38
C LEU A 259 -0.98 10.34 -21.87
N TYR A 260 -1.79 11.28 -21.38
CA TYR A 260 -1.88 11.63 -19.96
C TYR A 260 -2.37 10.47 -19.08
N VAL A 261 -3.34 9.68 -19.55
CA VAL A 261 -3.83 8.49 -18.85
C VAL A 261 -2.78 7.39 -18.86
N THR A 262 -2.13 7.12 -20.01
CA THR A 262 -1.02 6.16 -20.12
C THR A 262 0.11 6.51 -19.16
N GLU A 263 0.47 7.79 -19.10
CA GLU A 263 1.46 8.35 -18.18
C GLU A 263 1.10 8.08 -16.71
N SER A 264 -0.13 8.42 -16.32
CA SER A 264 -0.62 8.23 -14.95
C SER A 264 -0.59 6.76 -14.55
N LEU A 265 -1.11 5.87 -15.39
CA LEU A 265 -1.17 4.44 -15.13
C LEU A 265 0.22 3.79 -15.07
N LEU A 266 1.17 4.23 -15.90
CA LEU A 266 2.55 3.72 -15.86
C LEU A 266 3.29 4.23 -14.62
N LEU A 267 3.10 5.50 -14.23
CA LEU A 267 3.66 6.02 -12.98
C LEU A 267 3.14 5.21 -11.79
N TRP A 268 1.82 5.02 -11.72
CA TRP A 268 1.20 4.20 -10.66
C TRP A 268 1.75 2.77 -10.65
N GLU A 269 1.97 2.16 -11.82
CA GLU A 269 2.59 0.83 -11.90
C GLU A 269 4.01 0.84 -11.31
N ASN A 270 4.81 1.85 -11.63
CA ASN A 270 6.17 2.00 -11.13
C ASN A 270 6.20 2.28 -9.62
N VAL A 271 5.24 3.07 -9.10
CA VAL A 271 5.05 3.28 -7.66
C VAL A 271 4.70 1.97 -6.96
N GLN A 272 3.71 1.22 -7.46
CA GLN A 272 3.30 -0.06 -6.85
C GLN A 272 4.42 -1.11 -6.87
N LYS A 273 5.29 -1.13 -7.88
CA LYS A 273 6.48 -2.00 -7.90
C LYS A 273 7.51 -1.67 -6.81
N ASN A 274 7.55 -0.40 -6.37
CA ASN A 274 8.53 0.10 -5.41
C ASN A 274 7.87 0.49 -4.07
N ILE A 275 6.62 0.08 -3.84
CA ILE A 275 5.82 0.56 -2.71
C ILE A 275 6.47 0.22 -1.35
N LEU A 276 7.10 -0.95 -1.23
CA LEU A 276 7.80 -1.35 0.00
C LEU A 276 9.01 -0.45 0.31
N SER A 277 9.77 -0.07 -0.71
CA SER A 277 10.89 0.86 -0.56
C SER A 277 10.43 2.30 -0.30
N LEU A 278 9.25 2.68 -0.81
CA LEU A 278 8.63 3.97 -0.48
C LEU A 278 8.15 4.00 0.98
N TRP A 279 7.60 2.90 1.49
CA TRP A 279 7.28 2.75 2.92
C TRP A 279 8.53 2.88 3.80
N GLU A 280 9.63 2.23 3.41
CA GLU A 280 10.91 2.37 4.11
C GLU A 280 11.42 3.82 4.10
N ALA A 281 11.41 4.48 2.94
CA ALA A 281 11.81 5.88 2.82
C ALA A 281 10.94 6.81 3.69
N ALA A 282 9.64 6.54 3.77
CA ALA A 282 8.71 7.32 4.58
C ALA A 282 9.01 7.18 6.08
N GLU A 283 9.27 5.96 6.54
CA GLU A 283 9.67 5.72 7.93
C GLU A 283 11.03 6.32 8.25
N ASP A 284 12.01 6.22 7.34
CA ASP A 284 13.33 6.81 7.51
C ASP A 284 13.26 8.33 7.66
N ASP A 285 12.49 9.00 6.79
CA ASP A 285 12.29 10.45 6.86
C ASP A 285 11.63 10.87 8.17
N MET A 286 10.68 10.08 8.69
CA MET A 286 9.98 10.42 9.93
C MET A 286 10.77 10.09 11.20
N LEU A 287 11.49 8.96 11.22
CA LEU A 287 12.08 8.38 12.42
C LEU A 287 13.60 8.45 12.43
N VAL A 288 14.25 7.93 11.40
CA VAL A 288 15.71 7.69 11.41
C VAL A 288 16.49 8.97 11.10
N GLU A 289 16.21 9.57 9.95
CA GLU A 289 16.91 10.78 9.49
C GLU A 289 16.24 12.07 9.96
N GLY A 290 14.91 12.05 10.10
CA GLY A 290 14.17 13.20 10.61
C GLY A 290 14.44 13.53 12.08
N GLN A 291 15.00 12.58 12.86
CA GLN A 291 15.32 12.77 14.29
C GLN A 291 14.16 13.34 15.12
N GLY A 292 12.91 13.00 14.75
CA GLY A 292 11.71 13.49 15.43
C GLY A 292 11.37 14.97 15.17
N GLN A 293 11.98 15.60 14.17
CA GLN A 293 11.72 16.99 13.82
C GLN A 293 10.41 17.11 13.03
N TYR A 294 9.51 17.95 13.53
CA TYR A 294 8.28 18.34 12.83
C TYR A 294 7.77 19.68 13.36
N VAL A 295 6.92 20.33 12.58
CA VAL A 295 6.16 21.52 12.97
C VAL A 295 4.68 21.16 12.97
N VAL A 296 3.98 21.44 14.08
CA VAL A 296 2.52 21.35 14.07
C VAL A 296 1.96 22.58 13.37
N ALA A 297 1.29 22.37 12.25
CA ALA A 297 0.77 23.46 11.43
C ALA A 297 -0.68 23.17 10.99
N ASN A 298 -1.50 24.22 10.93
CA ASN A 298 -2.79 24.14 10.26
C ASN A 298 -2.57 24.20 8.75
N THR A 299 -2.92 23.13 8.06
CA THR A 299 -2.75 22.97 6.61
C THR A 299 -3.97 23.46 5.81
N GLY A 300 -5.01 23.93 6.47
CA GLY A 300 -6.33 24.13 5.88
C GLY A 300 -7.16 22.84 5.78
N GLN A 301 -6.55 21.66 5.97
CA GLN A 301 -7.23 20.37 6.11
C GLN A 301 -7.31 19.90 7.58
N GLY A 302 -6.79 20.72 8.50
CA GLY A 302 -6.62 20.39 9.92
C GLY A 302 -5.20 20.66 10.39
N PHE A 303 -4.97 20.43 11.69
CA PHE A 303 -3.63 20.48 12.26
C PHE A 303 -2.90 19.17 11.99
N HIS A 304 -1.72 19.25 11.37
CA HIS A 304 -0.87 18.09 11.10
C HIS A 304 0.53 18.32 11.62
N ARG A 305 1.21 17.22 11.96
CA ARG A 305 2.67 17.17 12.08
C ARG A 305 3.26 17.26 10.68
N MET A 306 3.82 18.41 10.34
CA MET A 306 4.49 18.65 9.07
C MET A 306 5.99 18.38 9.22
N CYS A 307 6.58 17.55 8.37
CA CYS A 307 8.02 17.26 8.43
C CYS A 307 8.64 17.08 7.04
N SER A 308 9.95 17.32 6.94
CA SER A 308 10.70 17.13 5.70
C SER A 308 10.72 15.66 5.28
N ALA A 309 10.82 15.43 3.98
CA ALA A 309 10.77 14.09 3.41
C ALA A 309 11.76 13.87 2.24
N PRO A 310 13.06 14.17 2.40
CA PRO A 310 14.02 14.15 1.30
C PRO A 310 14.16 12.76 0.65
N LYS A 311 14.11 11.66 1.41
CA LYS A 311 14.23 10.30 0.84
C LYS A 311 13.00 9.92 0.04
N SER A 312 11.83 10.14 0.62
CA SER A 312 10.54 9.85 -0.02
C SER A 312 10.37 10.70 -1.28
N TYR A 313 10.71 12.00 -1.22
CA TYR A 313 10.69 12.90 -2.37
C TYR A 313 11.66 12.43 -3.46
N GLY A 314 12.89 12.08 -3.08
CA GLY A 314 13.91 11.59 -4.00
C GLY A 314 13.53 10.26 -4.65
N ALA A 315 12.88 9.36 -3.91
CA ALA A 315 12.34 8.11 -4.44
C ALA A 315 11.23 8.36 -5.47
N MET A 316 10.22 9.16 -5.14
CA MET A 316 9.15 9.50 -6.08
C MET A 316 9.66 10.25 -7.31
N SER A 317 10.57 11.22 -7.13
CA SER A 317 11.19 11.96 -8.23
C SER A 317 11.93 11.06 -9.22
N ARG A 318 12.63 10.02 -8.73
CA ARG A 318 13.24 9.01 -9.59
C ARG A 318 12.19 8.24 -10.38
N LEU A 319 11.10 7.81 -9.74
CA LEU A 319 10.02 7.09 -10.42
C LEU A 319 9.33 7.94 -11.51
N VAL A 320 9.11 9.23 -11.26
CA VAL A 320 8.57 10.17 -12.25
C VAL A 320 9.52 10.28 -13.45
N ARG A 321 10.82 10.50 -13.19
CA ARG A 321 11.83 10.58 -14.25
C ARG A 321 11.94 9.30 -15.07
N ASP A 322 11.97 8.15 -14.42
CA ASP A 322 12.08 6.85 -15.10
C ASP A 322 10.82 6.56 -15.94
N THR A 323 9.66 7.01 -15.47
CA THR A 323 8.39 6.95 -16.21
C THR A 323 8.43 7.82 -17.47
N GLU A 324 8.84 9.09 -17.33
CA GLU A 324 8.99 10.01 -18.44
C GLU A 324 9.96 9.48 -19.50
N GLN A 325 11.14 9.02 -19.07
CA GLN A 325 12.15 8.48 -19.98
C GLN A 325 11.61 7.30 -20.79
N ARG A 326 10.79 6.45 -20.17
CA ARG A 326 10.16 5.30 -20.83
C ARG A 326 9.09 5.70 -21.84
N LEU A 327 8.40 6.82 -21.64
CA LEU A 327 7.36 7.33 -22.54
C LEU A 327 7.90 8.27 -23.62
N GLY A 328 9.11 8.81 -23.44
CA GLY A 328 9.70 9.78 -24.36
C GLY A 328 9.11 11.19 -24.24
N GLY A 329 8.39 11.48 -23.16
CA GLY A 329 7.77 12.78 -22.91
C GLY A 329 6.91 12.78 -21.64
N TRP A 330 6.38 13.94 -21.29
CA TRP A 330 5.51 14.14 -20.14
C TRP A 330 4.44 15.20 -20.43
N VAL A 331 3.17 14.89 -20.18
CA VAL A 331 2.00 15.76 -20.46
C VAL A 331 1.60 16.61 -19.26
N GLY A 332 1.51 16.01 -18.06
CA GLY A 332 1.03 16.74 -16.88
C GLY A 332 2.09 17.59 -16.20
N ILE A 333 1.83 18.00 -14.97
CA ILE A 333 2.80 18.75 -14.15
C ILE A 333 3.55 17.76 -13.24
N LYS A 334 4.87 17.92 -13.09
CA LYS A 334 5.74 17.02 -12.29
C LYS A 334 5.89 17.44 -10.83
N VAL A 335 5.05 18.36 -10.36
CA VAL A 335 5.06 18.79 -8.96
C VAL A 335 4.64 17.61 -8.10
N ILE A 336 5.48 17.30 -7.12
CA ILE A 336 5.25 16.30 -6.07
C ILE A 336 5.06 17.09 -4.78
N HIS A 337 3.90 16.92 -4.16
CA HIS A 337 3.61 17.50 -2.85
C HIS A 337 4.10 16.56 -1.76
N LEU A 338 4.98 17.05 -0.90
CA LEU A 338 5.53 16.24 0.19
C LEU A 338 6.27 17.07 1.24
N GLY A 339 5.86 16.93 2.50
CA GLY A 339 6.37 17.75 3.59
C GLY A 339 5.88 19.20 3.51
N ASP A 340 4.74 19.42 2.87
CA ASP A 340 4.15 20.74 2.63
C ASP A 340 2.69 20.81 3.09
N ARG A 341 1.97 21.86 2.72
CA ARG A 341 0.58 22.06 3.13
C ARG A 341 -0.37 20.96 2.61
N ASP A 342 -0.12 20.41 1.43
CA ASP A 342 -1.04 19.49 0.73
C ASP A 342 -0.76 18.02 1.07
N VAL A 343 0.50 17.74 1.42
CA VAL A 343 0.96 16.43 1.92
C VAL A 343 1.94 16.69 3.07
N PRO A 344 1.45 16.81 4.33
CA PRO A 344 2.25 17.33 5.45
C PRO A 344 3.40 16.42 5.88
N ASN A 345 3.30 15.12 5.68
CA ASN A 345 4.35 14.20 6.11
C ASN A 345 4.40 12.94 5.24
N PRO A 346 5.49 12.16 5.31
CA PRO A 346 5.65 10.93 4.55
C PRO A 346 4.56 9.88 4.80
N LEU A 347 3.95 9.84 5.99
CA LEU A 347 2.87 8.91 6.28
C LEU A 347 1.62 9.22 5.46
N VAL A 348 1.20 10.50 5.39
CA VAL A 348 0.08 10.92 4.53
C VAL A 348 0.38 10.63 3.06
N PHE A 349 1.64 10.82 2.65
CA PHE A 349 2.07 10.53 1.28
C PHE A 349 1.90 9.06 0.91
N ILE A 350 2.53 8.15 1.65
CA ILE A 350 2.52 6.73 1.28
C ILE A 350 1.11 6.14 1.30
N ASP A 351 0.24 6.69 2.14
CA ASP A 351 -1.19 6.37 2.20
C ASP A 351 -1.94 6.67 0.90
N LYS A 352 -1.69 7.87 0.31
CA LYS A 352 -2.32 8.27 -0.96
C LYS A 352 -2.03 7.24 -2.06
N TYR A 353 -0.80 6.77 -2.14
CA TYR A 353 -0.38 5.80 -3.15
C TYR A 353 -0.77 4.36 -2.83
N THR A 354 -0.94 4.03 -1.55
CA THR A 354 -1.43 2.71 -1.13
C THR A 354 -2.84 2.44 -1.65
N VAL A 355 -3.67 3.46 -1.87
CA VAL A 355 -5.05 3.34 -2.37
C VAL A 355 -5.14 2.97 -3.86
N ILE A 356 -4.09 3.11 -4.67
CA ILE A 356 -4.13 2.85 -6.13
C ILE A 356 -4.81 1.52 -6.50
N PRO A 357 -4.44 0.36 -5.92
CA PRO A 357 -5.06 -0.92 -6.28
C PRO A 357 -6.56 -0.93 -5.99
N ARG A 358 -7.00 -0.30 -4.90
CA ARG A 358 -8.41 -0.18 -4.55
C ARG A 358 -9.20 0.58 -5.61
N LEU A 359 -8.62 1.60 -6.24
CA LEU A 359 -9.29 2.36 -7.30
C LEU A 359 -9.46 1.54 -8.59
N VAL A 360 -8.44 0.77 -8.97
CA VAL A 360 -8.36 0.16 -10.31
C VAL A 360 -8.79 -1.30 -10.36
N ILE A 361 -8.57 -2.08 -9.29
CA ILE A 361 -8.93 -3.51 -9.24
C ILE A 361 -10.43 -3.71 -9.48
N PRO A 362 -11.35 -2.99 -8.80
CA PRO A 362 -12.78 -3.23 -8.95
C PRO A 362 -13.31 -2.89 -10.35
N VAL A 363 -12.70 -1.91 -11.03
CA VAL A 363 -13.04 -1.56 -12.42
C VAL A 363 -12.65 -2.72 -13.35
N VAL A 364 -11.42 -3.22 -13.23
CA VAL A 364 -10.92 -4.34 -14.05
C VAL A 364 -11.70 -5.63 -13.76
N GLN A 365 -11.96 -5.94 -12.49
CA GLN A 365 -12.75 -7.11 -12.10
C GLN A 365 -14.18 -7.05 -12.63
N THR A 366 -14.85 -5.90 -12.53
CA THR A 366 -16.19 -5.70 -13.11
C THR A 366 -16.18 -5.99 -14.61
N LEU A 367 -15.20 -5.47 -15.36
CA LEU A 367 -15.12 -5.67 -16.81
C LEU A 367 -14.81 -7.12 -17.20
N HIS A 368 -14.01 -7.85 -16.41
CA HIS A 368 -13.81 -9.28 -16.59
C HIS A 368 -15.07 -10.08 -16.28
N ALA A 369 -15.76 -9.78 -15.18
CA ALA A 369 -17.02 -10.44 -14.81
C ALA A 369 -18.12 -10.21 -15.85
N LEU A 370 -18.26 -8.97 -16.34
CA LEU A 370 -19.18 -8.65 -17.44
C LEU A 370 -18.88 -9.47 -18.70
N ARG A 371 -17.61 -9.72 -18.99
CA ARG A 371 -17.23 -10.55 -20.15
C ARG A 371 -17.79 -11.96 -20.05
N HIS A 372 -17.69 -12.57 -18.86
CA HIS A 372 -18.27 -13.87 -18.58
C HIS A 372 -19.81 -13.84 -18.67
N VAL A 373 -20.46 -12.82 -18.09
CA VAL A 373 -21.93 -12.66 -18.17
C VAL A 373 -22.43 -12.56 -19.61
N PHE A 374 -21.67 -11.93 -20.50
CA PHE A 374 -22.04 -11.79 -21.91
C PHE A 374 -21.62 -12.96 -22.80
N HIS A 375 -20.85 -13.92 -22.27
CA HIS A 375 -20.27 -15.08 -22.98
C HIS A 375 -19.30 -14.67 -24.11
N GLU A 376 -18.45 -13.68 -23.84
CA GLU A 376 -17.48 -13.19 -24.82
C GLU A 376 -16.13 -13.91 -24.65
N GLU A 377 -15.68 -14.60 -25.71
CA GLU A 377 -14.40 -15.29 -25.75
C GLU A 377 -13.22 -14.30 -25.94
N ASN A 378 -12.04 -14.61 -25.40
CA ASN A 378 -10.75 -14.02 -25.82
C ASN A 378 -9.75 -15.15 -25.89
N GLU A 379 -8.79 -14.97 -26.79
CA GLU A 379 -7.57 -15.77 -26.90
C GLU A 379 -6.59 -15.54 -25.73
N GLU A 380 -6.72 -14.47 -24.94
CA GLU A 380 -5.73 -14.04 -23.93
C GLU A 380 -5.85 -14.67 -22.52
N ASP A 381 -6.89 -15.46 -22.21
CA ASP A 381 -7.14 -15.95 -20.84
C ASP A 381 -7.31 -17.48 -20.77
N GLU A 382 -6.22 -18.25 -20.97
CA GLU A 382 -6.19 -19.68 -20.64
C GLU A 382 -6.30 -19.95 -19.12
N GLU A 383 -6.15 -18.92 -18.27
CA GLU A 383 -5.97 -19.07 -16.81
C GLU A 383 -7.26 -18.90 -15.97
N GLN A 384 -8.43 -18.70 -16.58
CA GLN A 384 -9.68 -18.33 -15.86
C GLN A 384 -10.91 -19.16 -16.24
N GLN A 385 -10.74 -20.48 -16.41
CA GLN A 385 -11.87 -21.41 -16.66
C GLN A 385 -12.86 -21.53 -15.48
N LEU A 386 -12.45 -21.19 -14.24
CA LEU A 386 -13.28 -21.35 -13.04
C LEU A 386 -14.36 -20.26 -12.87
N LEU A 387 -14.15 -19.02 -13.36
CA LEU A 387 -15.10 -17.91 -13.23
C LEU A 387 -16.27 -18.00 -14.23
N ALA A 388 -16.06 -18.67 -15.37
CA ALA A 388 -17.09 -18.84 -16.40
C ALA A 388 -18.32 -19.62 -15.88
N HIS A 389 -18.10 -20.65 -15.05
CA HIS A 389 -19.16 -21.53 -14.57
C HIS A 389 -20.16 -20.88 -13.59
N GLU A 390 -19.81 -19.78 -12.93
CA GLU A 390 -20.70 -19.11 -11.99
C GLU A 390 -21.81 -18.34 -12.72
N TYR A 391 -21.45 -17.64 -13.80
CA TYR A 391 -22.37 -16.75 -14.53
C TYR A 391 -23.23 -17.47 -15.57
N ASP A 392 -22.81 -18.66 -16.04
CA ASP A 392 -23.61 -19.52 -16.93
C ASP A 392 -24.98 -19.87 -16.34
N ASN A 393 -25.11 -19.85 -15.00
CA ASN A 393 -26.35 -20.17 -14.29
C ASN A 393 -27.37 -19.02 -14.24
N TYR A 394 -27.05 -17.84 -14.77
CA TYR A 394 -27.89 -16.64 -14.65
C TYR A 394 -28.26 -15.98 -15.99
N PRO A 395 -28.97 -16.67 -16.91
CA PRO A 395 -29.32 -16.11 -18.22
C PRO A 395 -30.20 -14.85 -18.13
N GLY A 396 -30.98 -14.70 -17.05
CA GLY A 396 -31.78 -13.50 -16.80
C GLY A 396 -30.92 -12.23 -16.60
N LEU A 397 -29.75 -12.36 -15.98
CA LEU A 397 -28.81 -11.27 -15.79
C LEU A 397 -28.29 -10.76 -17.14
N ARG A 398 -27.86 -11.69 -18.00
CA ARG A 398 -27.41 -11.37 -19.36
C ARG A 398 -28.50 -10.65 -20.15
N ASN A 399 -29.73 -11.13 -20.10
CA ASN A 399 -30.86 -10.52 -20.81
C ASN A 399 -31.17 -9.11 -20.31
N LEU A 400 -31.13 -8.90 -18.99
CA LEU A 400 -31.29 -7.57 -18.38
C LEU A 400 -30.22 -6.60 -18.89
N LEU A 401 -28.95 -6.98 -18.81
CA LEU A 401 -27.85 -6.12 -19.24
C LEU A 401 -27.89 -5.86 -20.76
N ARG A 402 -28.21 -6.86 -21.59
CA ARG A 402 -28.41 -6.66 -23.04
C ARG A 402 -29.58 -5.73 -23.36
N SER A 403 -30.68 -5.80 -22.60
CA SER A 403 -31.83 -4.91 -22.82
C SER A 403 -31.51 -3.44 -22.56
N LYS A 404 -30.55 -3.16 -21.66
CA LYS A 404 -30.18 -1.80 -21.25
C LYS A 404 -28.96 -1.25 -21.99
N TYR A 405 -27.96 -2.11 -22.26
CA TYR A 405 -26.65 -1.72 -22.78
C TYR A 405 -26.30 -2.34 -24.14
N HIS A 406 -27.21 -3.15 -24.70
CA HIS A 406 -27.08 -3.85 -25.99
C HIS A 406 -26.00 -4.93 -26.03
N SER A 407 -24.72 -4.58 -25.89
CA SER A 407 -23.58 -5.49 -26.02
C SER A 407 -22.52 -5.29 -24.94
N TYR A 408 -21.65 -6.30 -24.78
CA TYR A 408 -20.48 -6.20 -23.92
C TYR A 408 -19.55 -5.07 -24.34
N GLY A 409 -19.32 -4.92 -25.66
CA GLY A 409 -18.47 -3.89 -26.22
C GLY A 409 -18.97 -2.48 -25.89
N GLU A 410 -20.27 -2.21 -26.09
CA GLU A 410 -20.85 -0.90 -25.79
C GLU A 410 -20.79 -0.56 -24.28
N LEU A 411 -21.10 -1.52 -23.40
CA LEU A 411 -21.01 -1.34 -21.95
C LEU A 411 -19.57 -1.10 -21.50
N THR A 412 -18.62 -1.86 -22.06
CA THR A 412 -17.19 -1.71 -21.77
C THR A 412 -16.67 -0.35 -22.20
N MET A 413 -16.98 0.09 -23.42
CA MET A 413 -16.61 1.41 -23.92
C MET A 413 -17.28 2.53 -23.11
N MET A 414 -18.53 2.35 -22.68
CA MET A 414 -19.22 3.31 -21.80
C MET A 414 -18.51 3.48 -20.45
N ILE A 415 -18.13 2.37 -19.80
CA ILE A 415 -17.44 2.39 -18.51
C ILE A 415 -16.03 2.98 -18.67
N LEU A 416 -15.25 2.45 -19.62
CA LEU A 416 -13.85 2.85 -19.82
C LEU A 416 -13.70 4.29 -20.30
N SER A 417 -14.55 4.75 -21.23
CA SER A 417 -14.51 6.14 -21.70
C SER A 417 -14.82 7.12 -20.58
N ASP A 418 -15.78 6.82 -19.70
CA ASP A 418 -16.10 7.65 -18.55
C ASP A 418 -14.99 7.61 -17.49
N PHE A 419 -14.42 6.43 -17.22
CA PHE A 419 -13.28 6.27 -16.31
C PHE A 419 -12.05 7.04 -16.81
N PHE A 420 -11.57 6.77 -18.03
CA PHE A 420 -10.38 7.44 -18.58
C PHE A 420 -10.56 8.95 -18.74
N LYS A 421 -11.79 9.41 -18.96
CA LYS A 421 -12.10 10.85 -18.98
C LYS A 421 -12.05 11.46 -17.58
N HIS A 422 -12.84 10.92 -16.65
CA HIS A 422 -13.16 11.61 -15.40
C HIS A 422 -12.36 11.16 -14.19
N ALA A 423 -11.71 9.99 -14.22
CA ALA A 423 -10.74 9.61 -13.21
C ALA A 423 -9.39 10.33 -13.38
N PHE A 424 -9.19 11.05 -14.49
CA PHE A 424 -7.94 11.72 -14.87
C PHE A 424 -8.14 13.18 -15.30
N ASP A 425 -9.25 13.82 -14.94
CA ASP A 425 -9.56 15.20 -15.36
C ASP A 425 -9.11 16.28 -14.35
N GLY A 426 -8.42 15.88 -13.28
CA GLY A 426 -7.97 16.78 -12.21
C GLY A 426 -9.06 17.27 -11.26
N SER A 427 -10.27 16.72 -11.35
CA SER A 427 -11.37 17.03 -10.42
C SER A 427 -11.10 16.51 -9.00
N GLY A 428 -11.85 17.03 -8.03
CA GLY A 428 -11.85 16.54 -6.64
C GLY A 428 -11.00 17.34 -5.65
N ASP A 429 -10.11 18.23 -6.12
CA ASP A 429 -9.36 19.21 -5.31
C ASP A 429 -8.74 20.28 -6.24
N ASP A 430 -8.10 21.31 -5.67
CA ASP A 430 -7.42 22.40 -6.40
C ASP A 430 -6.12 21.94 -7.12
N GLY A 431 -5.73 20.67 -6.98
CA GLY A 431 -4.43 20.12 -7.40
C GLY A 431 -4.19 19.95 -8.90
N GLY A 432 -5.22 20.02 -9.75
CA GLY A 432 -5.06 19.98 -11.21
C GLY A 432 -4.33 18.73 -11.73
N SER A 433 -3.28 18.91 -12.55
CA SER A 433 -2.55 17.82 -13.23
C SER A 433 -1.20 17.44 -12.60
N CYS A 434 -0.96 17.83 -11.33
CA CYS A 434 0.24 17.45 -10.59
C CYS A 434 0.28 15.94 -10.29
N ILE A 435 1.39 15.44 -9.72
CA ILE A 435 1.58 14.01 -9.49
C ILE A 435 0.53 13.46 -8.52
N ASP A 436 0.33 14.15 -7.40
CA ASP A 436 -0.64 13.75 -6.38
C ASP A 436 -2.09 14.01 -6.79
N GLY A 437 -2.34 15.07 -7.58
CA GLY A 437 -3.67 15.46 -8.06
C GLY A 437 -4.36 14.42 -8.94
N ARG A 438 -3.58 13.55 -9.62
CA ARG A 438 -4.11 12.43 -10.41
C ARG A 438 -4.88 11.42 -9.57
N LEU A 439 -4.44 11.17 -8.34
CA LEU A 439 -5.11 10.26 -7.43
C LEU A 439 -6.44 10.85 -6.94
N THR A 440 -6.46 12.15 -6.72
CA THR A 440 -7.66 12.87 -6.28
C THR A 440 -8.80 12.74 -7.30
N SER A 441 -8.54 12.91 -8.60
CA SER A 441 -9.58 12.75 -9.62
C SER A 441 -10.10 11.32 -9.71
N ALA A 442 -9.22 10.33 -9.57
CA ALA A 442 -9.63 8.93 -9.57
C ALA A 442 -10.45 8.58 -8.32
N TRP A 443 -10.07 9.10 -7.16
CA TRP A 443 -10.85 8.98 -5.92
C TRP A 443 -12.24 9.63 -6.07
N ASN A 444 -12.30 10.84 -6.62
CA ASN A 444 -13.56 11.54 -6.89
C ASN A 444 -14.45 10.72 -7.84
N TRP A 445 -13.90 10.15 -8.91
CA TRP A 445 -14.66 9.27 -9.81
C TRP A 445 -15.27 8.07 -9.06
N CYS A 446 -14.48 7.41 -8.20
CA CYS A 446 -14.95 6.30 -7.38
C CYS A 446 -16.10 6.71 -6.46
N HIS A 447 -16.01 7.89 -5.83
CA HIS A 447 -17.05 8.44 -4.97
C HIS A 447 -18.36 8.73 -5.75
N GLN A 448 -18.26 9.09 -7.02
CA GLN A 448 -19.43 9.36 -7.88
C GLN A 448 -19.97 8.12 -8.60
N LEU A 449 -19.37 6.93 -8.44
CA LEU A 449 -19.73 5.73 -9.20
C LEU A 449 -21.22 5.39 -9.06
N HIS A 450 -21.80 5.51 -7.86
CA HIS A 450 -23.21 5.23 -7.59
C HIS A 450 -24.20 6.12 -8.38
N LYS A 451 -23.73 7.25 -8.93
CA LYS A 451 -24.53 8.16 -9.76
C LYS A 451 -24.41 7.86 -11.26
N LYS A 452 -23.53 6.94 -11.66
CA LYS A 452 -23.27 6.61 -13.06
C LYS A 452 -24.38 5.70 -13.60
N LYS A 453 -24.73 5.87 -14.87
CA LYS A 453 -25.81 5.11 -15.55
C LYS A 453 -25.55 3.60 -15.65
N TYR A 454 -24.31 3.20 -15.46
CA TYR A 454 -23.82 1.82 -15.49
C TYR A 454 -23.53 1.24 -14.09
N TYR A 455 -23.93 1.94 -13.01
CA TYR A 455 -23.67 1.48 -11.64
C TYR A 455 -24.27 0.10 -11.34
N ASP A 456 -25.45 -0.20 -11.87
CA ASP A 456 -26.08 -1.51 -11.76
C ASP A 456 -25.26 -2.62 -12.41
N ALA A 457 -24.48 -2.33 -13.46
CA ALA A 457 -23.56 -3.31 -14.02
C ALA A 457 -22.47 -3.71 -13.01
N PHE A 458 -21.92 -2.75 -12.25
CA PHE A 458 -20.97 -3.03 -11.16
C PHE A 458 -21.61 -3.90 -10.07
N VAL A 459 -22.77 -3.48 -9.56
CA VAL A 459 -23.47 -4.19 -8.46
C VAL A 459 -23.82 -5.63 -8.86
N LEU A 460 -24.34 -5.81 -10.08
CA LEU A 460 -24.76 -7.11 -10.59
C LEU A 460 -23.58 -8.06 -10.88
N THR A 461 -22.35 -7.55 -10.95
CA THR A 461 -21.13 -8.36 -11.06
C THR A 461 -20.36 -8.49 -9.75
N GLY A 462 -21.02 -8.26 -8.61
CA GLY A 462 -20.43 -8.51 -7.28
C GLY A 462 -19.58 -7.36 -6.73
N PHE A 463 -19.65 -6.17 -7.31
CA PHE A 463 -19.00 -4.98 -6.74
C PHE A 463 -19.64 -4.63 -5.39
N ALA A 464 -18.84 -4.69 -4.32
CA ALA A 464 -19.28 -4.34 -2.96
C ALA A 464 -18.82 -2.94 -2.50
N GLY A 465 -17.88 -2.32 -3.22
CA GLY A 465 -17.26 -1.05 -2.85
C GLY A 465 -15.81 -0.98 -3.28
N PHE A 466 -15.18 0.17 -3.01
CA PHE A 466 -13.74 0.39 -3.23
C PHE A 466 -12.91 0.17 -1.95
N ASP A 467 -13.53 -0.24 -0.84
CA ASP A 467 -12.90 -0.35 0.49
C ASP A 467 -12.69 -1.78 1.01
#